data_AF-A0A853GFX5-F1
#
_entry.id   AF-A0A853GFX5-F1
#
_cell.length_a   1.000
_cell.length_b   1.000
_cell.length_c   1.000
_cell.angle_alpha   90.00
_cell.angle_beta   90.00
_cell.angle_gamma   90.00
#
_symmetry.space_group_name_H-M   'P 1'
#
loop_
_entity.id
_entity.type
_entity.pdbx_description
1 polymer ?
#
loop_
_entity_poly.entity_id
_entity_poly.type
_entity_poly.pdbx_seq_one_letter_code
_entity_poly.pdbx_strand_id
1 'polypeptide(L)'
;MMFPKIRPWRSEKHRRNVASLPCVVTGRPGPSQCGHANFNKGMSTKVCDSLTFPISPDAHRDHDQGGIAKQDRWRREWEYVDATRAMLIQRNQWPTEAEEAYQIAIQPLARVVHADMEVV
;
A
#
# COMPACT_ATOMS: atom_id res chain seq x y z
N MET A 1 9.09 17.33 22.77
CA MET A 1 8.92 17.94 21.43
C MET A 1 7.74 17.24 20.74
N MET A 2 6.70 17.98 20.36
CA MET A 2 5.54 17.43 19.66
C MET A 2 5.76 17.63 18.16
N PHE A 3 6.20 16.58 17.46
CA PHE A 3 6.23 16.59 16.01
C PHE A 3 4.79 16.63 15.50
N PRO A 4 4.42 17.53 14.56
CA PRO A 4 3.10 17.52 13.95
C PRO A 4 2.83 16.14 13.36
N LYS A 5 1.74 15.48 13.76
CA LYS A 5 1.33 14.22 13.13
C LYS A 5 0.95 14.54 11.69
N ILE A 6 1.76 14.09 10.74
CA ILE A 6 1.46 14.22 9.31
C ILE A 6 0.11 13.54 9.06
N ARG A 7 -0.86 14.31 8.54
CA ARG A 7 -2.19 13.77 8.23
C ARG A 7 -2.08 12.87 7.01
N PRO A 8 -2.55 11.61 7.08
CA PRO A 8 -2.54 10.73 5.91
C PRO A 8 -3.39 11.33 4.78
N TRP A 9 -2.87 11.27 3.55
CA TRP A 9 -3.62 11.69 2.36
C TRP A 9 -4.80 10.76 2.10
N ARG A 10 -5.91 11.35 1.64
CA ARG A 10 -7.19 10.68 1.38
C ARG A 10 -7.74 11.09 0.02
N SER A 11 -8.07 10.11 -0.81
CA SER A 11 -8.65 10.36 -2.13
C SER A 11 -9.54 9.19 -2.55
N GLU A 12 -10.84 9.45 -2.65
CA GLU A 12 -11.77 8.45 -3.17
C GLU A 12 -11.48 8.11 -4.64
N LYS A 13 -11.14 9.12 -5.45
CA LYS A 13 -10.73 8.91 -6.85
C LYS A 13 -9.55 7.94 -6.94
N HIS A 14 -8.55 8.12 -6.09
CA HIS A 14 -7.41 7.21 -6.03
C HIS A 14 -7.82 5.79 -5.66
N ARG A 15 -8.62 5.62 -4.60
CA ARG A 15 -9.12 4.29 -4.18
C ARG A 15 -9.94 3.59 -5.26
N ARG A 16 -10.73 4.33 -6.04
CA ARG A 16 -11.46 3.80 -7.21
C ARG A 16 -10.51 3.39 -8.33
N ASN A 17 -9.49 4.19 -8.63
CA ASN A 17 -8.46 3.82 -9.61
C ASN A 17 -7.75 2.52 -9.20
N VAL A 18 -7.36 2.40 -7.93
CA VAL A 18 -6.76 1.17 -7.39
C VAL A 18 -7.71 -0.01 -7.54
N ALA A 19 -8.96 0.11 -7.12
CA ALA A 19 -9.95 -0.97 -7.26
C ALA A 19 -10.20 -1.39 -8.74
N SER A 20 -9.92 -0.53 -9.71
CA SER A 20 -10.05 -0.87 -11.14
C SER A 20 -8.92 -1.75 -11.69
N LEU A 21 -7.84 -1.95 -10.94
CA LEU A 21 -6.67 -2.71 -11.37
C LEU A 21 -6.87 -4.23 -11.16
N PRO A 22 -6.15 -5.08 -11.92
CA PRO A 22 -5.96 -6.50 -11.58
C PRO A 22 -5.38 -6.69 -10.18
N CYS A 23 -5.69 -7.82 -9.54
CA CYS A 23 -5.20 -8.14 -8.21
C CYS A 23 -3.68 -8.37 -8.23
N VAL A 24 -2.91 -7.62 -7.43
CA VAL A 24 -1.44 -7.82 -7.36
C VAL A 24 -1.02 -9.08 -6.59
N VAL A 25 -1.93 -9.66 -5.80
CA VAL A 25 -1.65 -10.89 -5.03
C VAL A 25 -1.88 -12.16 -5.87
N THR A 26 -2.93 -12.18 -6.68
CA THR A 26 -3.39 -13.39 -7.39
C THR A 26 -3.29 -13.27 -8.91
N GLY A 27 -3.02 -12.08 -9.45
CA GLY A 27 -2.99 -11.81 -10.89
C GLY A 27 -4.36 -11.81 -11.57
N ARG A 28 -5.45 -12.04 -10.81
CA ARG A 28 -6.81 -12.07 -11.38
C ARG A 28 -7.15 -10.73 -12.06
N PRO A 29 -7.83 -10.75 -13.21
CA PRO A 29 -8.27 -9.53 -13.88
C PRO A 29 -9.23 -8.73 -12.99
N GLY A 30 -9.21 -7.41 -13.13
CA GLY A 30 -10.07 -6.51 -12.36
C GLY A 30 -11.56 -6.59 -12.76
N PRO A 31 -12.45 -5.90 -12.02
CA PRO A 31 -12.13 -5.03 -10.88
C PRO A 31 -11.80 -5.82 -9.60
N SER A 32 -10.86 -5.28 -8.83
CA SER A 32 -10.45 -5.77 -7.51
C SER A 32 -11.04 -4.89 -6.39
N GLN A 33 -10.69 -5.17 -5.14
CA GLN A 33 -10.90 -4.26 -4.01
C GLN A 33 -9.68 -3.36 -3.82
N CYS A 34 -9.87 -2.22 -3.15
CA CYS A 34 -8.77 -1.37 -2.69
C CYS A 34 -8.37 -1.78 -1.26
N GLY A 35 -7.29 -2.57 -1.15
CA GLY A 35 -6.69 -2.93 0.14
C GLY A 35 -5.72 -1.86 0.62
N HIS A 36 -5.60 -1.69 1.93
CA HIS A 36 -4.60 -0.83 2.56
C HIS A 36 -3.51 -1.71 3.18
N ALA A 37 -2.25 -1.26 3.14
CA ALA A 37 -1.19 -1.89 3.91
C ALA A 37 -1.55 -1.96 5.41
N ASN A 38 -1.22 -3.07 6.07
CA ASN A 38 -1.43 -3.27 7.50
C ASN A 38 -0.19 -2.88 8.33
N PHE A 39 0.94 -2.53 7.69
CA PHE A 39 2.11 -1.98 8.38
C PHE A 39 1.77 -0.75 9.24
N ASN A 40 2.20 -0.81 10.52
CA ASN A 40 2.05 0.26 11.52
C ASN A 40 0.63 0.85 11.67
N LYS A 41 -0.38 0.05 11.34
CA LYS A 41 -1.78 0.42 11.47
C LYS A 41 -2.28 0.13 12.89
N GLY A 42 -2.78 1.16 13.57
CA GLY A 42 -3.55 0.98 14.81
C GLY A 42 -4.88 0.28 14.53
N MET A 43 -5.43 -0.42 15.53
CA MET A 43 -6.75 -1.07 15.41
C MET A 43 -7.79 -0.05 14.89
N SER A 44 -8.55 -0.43 13.86
CA SER A 44 -9.55 0.42 13.19
C SER A 44 -9.04 1.71 12.54
N THR A 45 -7.73 1.91 12.42
CA THR A 45 -7.14 3.07 11.73
C THR A 45 -6.90 2.73 10.26
N LYS A 46 -7.07 3.68 9.33
CA LYS A 46 -6.64 3.49 7.93
C LYS A 46 -5.28 4.16 7.74
N VAL A 47 -4.32 3.51 7.09
CA VAL A 47 -3.05 4.14 6.66
C VAL A 47 -3.31 5.05 5.45
N CYS A 48 -2.32 5.82 5.00
CA CYS A 48 -2.43 6.72 3.85
C CYS A 48 -3.02 6.04 2.61
N ASP A 49 -3.86 6.72 1.83
CA ASP A 49 -4.43 6.14 0.61
C ASP A 49 -3.34 5.89 -0.46
N SER A 50 -2.18 6.54 -0.38
CA SER A 50 -1.02 6.23 -1.23
C SER A 50 -0.37 4.88 -0.94
N LEU A 51 -0.74 4.21 0.17
CA LEU A 51 -0.29 2.87 0.55
C LEU A 51 -1.41 1.84 0.36
N THR A 52 -2.08 1.93 -0.78
CA THR A 52 -3.14 1.00 -1.17
C THR A 52 -2.72 0.16 -2.37
N PHE A 53 -3.34 -1.00 -2.51
CA PHE A 53 -3.09 -1.93 -3.62
C PHE A 53 -4.36 -2.70 -4.00
N PRO A 54 -4.48 -3.15 -5.27
CA PRO A 54 -5.63 -3.91 -5.73
C PRO A 54 -5.55 -5.36 -5.25
N ILE A 55 -6.61 -5.82 -4.59
CA ILE A 55 -6.64 -7.17 -4.02
C ILE A 55 -8.01 -7.82 -4.23
N SER A 56 -8.04 -9.10 -4.61
CA SER A 56 -9.29 -9.83 -4.78
C SER A 56 -9.92 -10.14 -3.41
N PRO A 57 -11.25 -10.26 -3.29
CA PRO A 57 -11.92 -10.41 -1.99
C PRO A 57 -11.43 -11.59 -1.14
N ASP A 58 -11.05 -12.70 -1.78
CA ASP A 58 -10.46 -13.88 -1.15
C ASP A 58 -9.05 -13.59 -0.62
N ALA A 59 -8.16 -13.05 -1.46
CA ALA A 59 -6.82 -12.66 -1.03
C ALA A 59 -6.84 -11.57 0.06
N HIS A 60 -7.83 -10.67 0.02
CA HIS A 60 -7.98 -9.61 1.00
C HIS A 60 -8.37 -10.16 2.37
N ARG A 61 -9.25 -11.16 2.39
CA ARG A 61 -9.58 -11.89 3.62
C ARG A 61 -8.34 -12.53 4.23
N ASP A 62 -7.56 -13.24 3.42
CA ASP A 62 -6.35 -13.92 3.89
C ASP A 62 -5.29 -12.91 4.37
N HIS A 63 -5.18 -11.78 3.67
CA HIS A 63 -4.31 -10.68 4.04
C HIS A 63 -4.66 -10.06 5.40
N ASP A 64 -5.93 -10.00 5.77
CA ASP A 64 -6.38 -9.40 7.03
C ASP A 64 -6.45 -10.39 8.20
N GLN A 65 -6.73 -11.66 7.93
CA GLN A 65 -6.98 -12.67 8.98
C GLN A 65 -5.70 -13.26 9.62
N GLY A 66 -4.52 -13.07 9.04
CA GLY A 66 -3.26 -13.54 9.63
C GLY A 66 -2.61 -14.66 8.80
N GLY A 67 -1.91 -15.60 9.43
CA GLY A 67 -1.29 -16.78 8.78
C GLY A 67 0.05 -16.54 8.08
N ILE A 68 0.31 -15.33 7.56
CA ILE A 68 1.63 -14.93 7.05
C ILE A 68 2.46 -14.32 8.19
N ALA A 69 3.74 -14.69 8.31
CA ALA A 69 4.64 -14.08 9.27
C ALA A 69 4.69 -12.56 9.06
N LYS A 70 4.79 -11.80 10.15
CA LYS A 70 4.64 -10.33 10.12
C LYS A 70 5.64 -9.66 9.15
N GLN A 71 6.89 -10.11 9.19
CA GLN A 71 7.96 -9.62 8.32
C GLN A 71 7.68 -9.92 6.85
N ASP A 72 7.25 -11.14 6.52
CA ASP A 72 6.92 -11.52 5.14
C ASP A 72 5.74 -10.72 4.59
N ARG A 73 4.74 -10.43 5.44
CA ARG A 73 3.62 -9.56 5.07
C ARG A 73 4.10 -8.16 4.71
N TRP A 74 5.02 -7.59 5.50
CA TRP A 74 5.54 -6.25 5.24
C TRP A 74 6.36 -6.19 3.94
N ARG A 75 7.20 -7.19 3.67
CA ARG A 75 7.93 -7.28 2.39
C ARG A 75 6.95 -7.34 1.21
N ARG A 76 5.91 -8.16 1.30
CA ARG A 76 4.85 -8.25 0.28
C ARG A 76 4.06 -6.97 0.13
N GLU A 77 3.67 -6.31 1.23
CA GLU A 77 2.96 -5.03 1.20
C GLU A 77 3.78 -3.95 0.48
N TRP A 78 5.10 -3.92 0.69
CA TRP A 78 5.99 -3.03 -0.05
C TRP A 78 5.94 -3.29 -1.56
N GLU A 79 6.10 -4.55 -1.98
CA GLU A 79 6.02 -4.96 -3.39
C GLU A 79 4.66 -4.62 -4.01
N TYR A 80 3.56 -4.85 -3.28
CA TYR A 80 2.21 -4.58 -3.74
C TYR A 80 1.94 -3.09 -3.94
N VAL A 81 2.38 -2.25 -2.99
CA VAL A 81 2.24 -0.80 -3.11
C VAL A 81 3.08 -0.28 -4.28
N ASP A 82 4.32 -0.75 -4.43
CA ASP A 82 5.20 -0.31 -5.53
C ASP A 82 4.67 -0.73 -6.91
N ALA A 83 4.21 -1.98 -7.05
CA ALA A 83 3.56 -2.46 -8.27
C ALA A 83 2.30 -1.64 -8.60
N THR A 84 1.49 -1.30 -7.59
CA THR A 84 0.28 -0.48 -7.77
C THR A 84 0.63 0.92 -8.26
N ARG A 85 1.64 1.55 -7.65
CA ARG A 85 2.17 2.86 -8.07
C ARG A 85 2.61 2.80 -9.54
N ALA A 86 3.40 1.80 -9.93
CA ALA A 86 3.84 1.62 -11.31
C ALA A 86 2.67 1.48 -12.30
N MET A 87 1.67 0.67 -11.96
CA MET A 87 0.48 0.48 -12.81
C MET A 87 -0.35 1.76 -12.96
N LEU A 88 -0.48 2.55 -11.89
CA LEU A 88 -1.20 3.82 -11.95
C LEU A 88 -0.42 4.90 -12.73
N ILE A 89 0.91 4.93 -12.63
CA ILE A 89 1.77 5.79 -13.45
C ILE A 89 1.57 5.46 -14.93
N GLN A 90 1.63 4.18 -15.31
CA GLN A 90 1.41 3.73 -16.69
C GLN A 90 0.03 4.14 -17.24
N ARG A 91 -0.98 4.25 -16.38
CA ARG A 91 -2.34 4.68 -16.74
C ARG A 91 -2.55 6.19 -16.65
N ASN A 92 -1.52 6.98 -16.35
CA ASN A 92 -1.65 8.42 -16.06
C ASN A 92 -2.68 8.72 -14.94
N GLN A 93 -2.77 7.81 -13.96
CA GLN A 93 -3.71 7.83 -12.84
C GLN A 93 -3.02 8.05 -11.48
N TRP A 94 -1.72 8.39 -11.50
CA TRP A 94 -0.91 8.68 -10.34
C TRP A 94 -0.58 10.19 -10.28
N PRO A 95 -1.39 10.99 -9.58
CA PRO A 95 -1.20 12.44 -9.53
C PRO A 95 -0.06 12.82 -8.58
N THR A 96 0.47 14.04 -8.71
CA THR A 96 1.58 14.56 -7.90
C THR A 96 1.30 14.47 -6.39
N GLU A 97 0.07 14.74 -5.96
CA GLU A 97 -0.30 14.67 -4.54
C GLU A 97 -0.24 13.24 -3.98
N ALA A 98 -0.47 12.23 -4.83
CA ALA A 98 -0.29 10.83 -4.45
C ALA A 98 1.19 10.49 -4.27
N GLU A 99 2.05 11.01 -5.16
CA GLU A 99 3.50 10.85 -5.08
C GLU A 99 4.08 11.48 -3.83
N GLU A 100 3.73 12.74 -3.54
CA GLU A 100 4.18 13.46 -2.35
C GLU A 100 3.78 12.72 -1.07
N ALA A 101 2.53 12.23 -1.01
CA ALA A 101 2.04 11.44 0.11
C ALA A 101 2.75 10.08 0.22
N TYR A 102 3.00 9.40 -0.90
CA TYR A 102 3.73 8.13 -0.96
C TYR A 102 5.16 8.28 -0.42
N GLN A 103 5.91 9.27 -0.89
CA GLN A 103 7.31 9.49 -0.51
C GLN A 103 7.49 9.65 1.00
N ILE A 104 6.50 10.21 1.69
CA ILE A 104 6.48 10.35 3.15
C ILE A 104 5.99 9.05 3.81
N ALA A 105 4.84 8.54 3.36
CA ALA A 105 4.14 7.45 4.03
C ALA A 105 4.88 6.11 3.94
N ILE A 106 5.64 5.89 2.86
CA ILE A 106 6.33 4.62 2.62
C ILE A 106 7.59 4.44 3.47
N GLN A 107 8.24 5.54 3.92
CA GLN A 107 9.53 5.51 4.61
C GLN A 107 9.61 4.54 5.81
N PRO A 108 8.60 4.49 6.70
CA PRO A 108 8.63 3.55 7.82
C PRO A 108 8.62 2.08 7.36
N LEU A 109 7.86 1.76 6.32
CA LEU A 109 7.84 0.40 5.74
C LEU A 109 9.16 0.10 5.02
N ALA A 110 9.69 1.07 4.26
CA ALA A 110 10.98 0.97 3.56
C ALA A 110 12.10 0.56 4.51
N ARG A 111 12.21 1.24 5.66
CA ARG A 111 13.27 0.99 6.66
C ARG A 111 13.22 -0.43 7.22
N VAL A 112 12.04 -1.02 7.32
CA VAL A 112 11.89 -2.37 7.87
C VAL A 112 12.14 -3.43 6.79
N VAL A 113 11.71 -3.18 5.56
CA VAL A 113 11.91 -4.09 4.42
C VAL A 113 13.38 -4.11 3.97
N HIS A 114 14.06 -2.96 4.02
CA HIS A 114 15.46 -2.79 3.63
C HIS A 114 16.42 -2.71 4.82
N ALA A 115 16.00 -3.11 6.03
CA ALA A 115 16.86 -3.08 7.22
C ALA A 115 18.18 -3.87 7.05
N ASP A 116 18.16 -4.90 6.19
CA ASP A 116 19.32 -5.76 5.89
C ASP A 116 20.19 -5.25 4.73
N MET A 117 19.80 -4.15 4.06
CA MET A 117 20.64 -3.49 3.07
C MET A 117 21.58 -2.51 3.79
N GLU A 118 22.57 -3.04 4.50
CA GLU A 118 23.71 -2.22 4.87
C GLU A 118 24.39 -1.74 3.58
N VAL A 119 24.55 -0.42 3.50
CA VAL A 119 25.29 0.26 2.44
C VAL A 119 26.74 -0.22 2.53
N VAL A 120 27.19 -0.98 1.54
CA VAL A 120 28.62 -1.24 1.28
C VAL A 120 29.27 0.05 0.80
#